data_AF-A0A955UEP9-F1
#
_entry.id   AF-A0A955UEP9-F1
#
_cell.length_a   1.000
_cell.length_b   1.000
_cell.length_c   1.000
_cell.angle_alpha   90.00
_cell.angle_beta   90.00
_cell.angle_gamma   90.00
#
_symmetry.space_group_name_H-M   'P 1'
#
loop_
_entity.id
_entity.type
_entity.pdbx_description
1 polymer ?
#
loop_
_entity_poly.entity_id
_entity_poly.type
_entity_poly.pdbx_seq_one_letter_code
_entity_poly.pdbx_strand_id
1 'polypeptide(L)'
;FRQVSALVRLGELERAHALLDFYMQDRRPAAWNQWGEVIGRREREPRFIGDMPHTWVGSDFIRAVLDLFVFADAENGSLFIGAGLPRNWFQGAGIRVQGLRTPYGEVSYAAREEGGQVRVDLEGSTMPPGGYVFPPSLKGDLKVTFNGDPLDIHGTTP
;
A
#
# COMPACT_ATOMS: atom_id res chain seq x y z
N PHE A 1 -9.23 -9.71 -1.27
CA PHE A 1 -8.25 -8.63 -1.00
C PHE A 1 -8.82 -7.35 -0.40
N ARG A 2 -10.13 -7.03 -0.52
CA ARG A 2 -10.71 -5.81 0.07
C ARG A 2 -10.44 -5.63 1.57
N GLN A 3 -10.42 -6.73 2.33
CA GLN A 3 -10.09 -6.70 3.75
C GLN A 3 -8.65 -6.23 4.02
N VAL A 4 -7.69 -6.54 3.14
CA VAL A 4 -6.31 -6.03 3.26
C VAL A 4 -6.33 -4.49 3.17
N SER A 5 -6.99 -3.92 2.16
CA SER A 5 -7.16 -2.46 2.04
C SER A 5 -7.80 -1.83 3.28
N ALA A 6 -8.83 -2.46 3.84
CA ALA A 6 -9.52 -1.96 5.03
C ALA A 6 -8.58 -1.93 6.25
N LEU A 7 -7.83 -3.01 6.48
CA LEU A 7 -6.86 -3.12 7.57
C LEU A 7 -5.75 -2.07 7.44
N VAL A 8 -5.24 -1.83 6.22
CA VAL A 8 -4.25 -0.77 5.96
C VAL A 8 -4.80 0.60 6.34
N ARG A 9 -6.03 0.91 5.93
CA ARG A 9 -6.69 2.19 6.24
C ARG A 9 -7.00 2.37 7.72
N LEU A 10 -7.17 1.27 8.46
CA LEU A 10 -7.33 1.27 9.91
C LEU A 10 -5.98 1.31 10.67
N GLY A 11 -4.84 1.27 9.98
CA GLY A 11 -3.52 1.20 10.59
C GLY A 11 -3.15 -0.18 11.17
N GLU A 12 -3.92 -1.23 10.87
CA GLU A 12 -3.70 -2.59 11.34
C GLU A 12 -2.71 -3.35 10.42
N LEU A 13 -1.50 -2.81 10.30
CA LEU A 13 -0.47 -3.25 9.34
C LEU A 13 -0.14 -4.75 9.44
N GLU A 14 0.09 -5.25 10.65
CA GLU A 14 0.44 -6.66 10.87
C GLU A 14 -0.66 -7.60 10.40
N ARG A 15 -1.92 -7.25 10.69
CA ARG A 15 -3.09 -8.02 10.25
C ARG A 15 -3.28 -7.96 8.74
N ALA A 16 -3.01 -6.79 8.12
CA ALA A 16 -3.07 -6.63 6.68
C ALA A 16 -2.07 -7.56 5.96
N HIS A 17 -0.82 -7.60 6.42
CA HIS A 17 0.22 -8.46 5.86
C HIS A 17 -0.04 -9.94 6.12
N ALA A 18 -0.44 -10.32 7.34
CA ALA A 18 -0.81 -11.71 7.63
C ALA A 18 -1.94 -12.23 6.73
N LEU A 19 -2.93 -11.38 6.45
CA LEU A 19 -4.03 -11.73 5.55
C LEU A 19 -3.60 -11.78 4.08
N LEU A 20 -2.71 -10.88 3.66
CA LEU A 20 -2.13 -10.87 2.33
C LEU A 20 -1.32 -12.15 2.08
N ASP A 21 -0.46 -12.54 3.02
CA ASP A 21 0.33 -13.78 2.99
C ASP A 21 -0.58 -15.01 2.94
N PHE A 22 -1.65 -15.02 3.73
CA PHE A 22 -2.66 -16.08 3.69
C PHE A 22 -3.29 -16.19 2.28
N TYR A 23 -3.74 -15.10 1.68
CA TYR A 23 -4.31 -15.11 0.33
C TYR A 23 -3.31 -15.55 -0.75
N MET A 24 -2.03 -15.22 -0.58
CA MET A 24 -0.97 -15.61 -1.52
C MET A 24 -0.76 -17.12 -1.60
N GLN A 25 -1.14 -17.87 -0.56
CA GLN A 25 -1.03 -19.33 -0.53
C GLN A 25 -2.09 -20.03 -1.39
N ASP A 26 -3.19 -19.34 -1.71
CA ASP A 26 -4.28 -19.89 -2.52
C ASP A 26 -4.14 -19.64 -4.04
N ARG A 27 -2.98 -19.15 -4.49
CA ARG A 27 -2.70 -18.99 -5.93
C ARG A 27 -2.65 -20.34 -6.63
N ARG A 28 -3.40 -20.49 -7.73
CA ARG A 28 -3.51 -21.73 -8.50
C ARG A 28 -3.64 -21.49 -10.03
N PRO A 29 -2.92 -22.28 -10.84
CA PRO A 29 -1.68 -22.97 -10.48
C PRO A 29 -0.64 -21.96 -9.93
N ALA A 30 0.19 -22.36 -8.97
CA ALA A 30 1.14 -21.45 -8.32
C ALA A 30 2.06 -20.73 -9.32
N ALA A 31 2.42 -21.41 -10.41
CA ALA A 31 3.24 -20.86 -11.49
C ALA A 31 2.58 -19.71 -12.28
N TRP A 32 1.25 -19.56 -12.22
CA TRP A 32 0.52 -18.56 -13.00
C TRP A 32 0.23 -17.29 -12.19
N ASN A 33 0.37 -17.33 -10.87
CA ASN A 33 0.03 -16.24 -9.95
C ASN A 33 -1.45 -15.79 -10.06
N GLN A 34 -2.37 -16.75 -10.06
CA GLN A 34 -3.80 -16.50 -10.29
C GLN A 34 -4.67 -17.06 -9.17
N TRP A 35 -5.89 -16.57 -9.04
CA TRP A 35 -6.90 -17.06 -8.10
C TRP A 35 -8.17 -17.44 -8.86
N GLY A 36 -8.91 -18.41 -8.32
CA GLY A 36 -10.29 -18.64 -8.73
C GLY A 36 -11.24 -17.61 -8.12
N GLU A 37 -12.48 -17.57 -8.62
CA GLU A 37 -13.54 -16.74 -8.05
C GLU A 37 -13.81 -17.07 -6.58
N VAL A 38 -13.90 -18.38 -6.29
CA VAL A 38 -14.23 -18.91 -4.97
C VAL A 38 -13.14 -19.85 -4.50
N ILE A 39 -12.59 -19.57 -3.32
CA ILE A 39 -11.54 -20.36 -2.70
C ILE A 39 -12.13 -21.09 -1.50
N GLY A 40 -12.00 -22.42 -1.52
CA GLY A 40 -12.45 -23.28 -0.44
C GLY A 40 -11.32 -23.71 0.47
N ARG A 41 -11.60 -23.89 1.77
CA ARG A 41 -10.62 -24.34 2.77
C ARG A 41 -9.94 -25.68 2.40
N ARG A 42 -10.68 -26.63 1.84
CA ARG A 42 -10.15 -27.93 1.42
C ARG A 42 -9.96 -27.93 -0.09
N GLU A 43 -8.71 -28.00 -0.52
CA GLU A 43 -8.32 -27.96 -1.92
C GLU A 43 -8.99 -29.03 -2.78
N ARG A 44 -8.98 -30.28 -2.31
CA ARG A 44 -9.47 -31.44 -3.08
C ARG A 44 -10.96 -31.71 -2.91
N GLU A 45 -11.68 -30.86 -2.18
CA GLU A 45 -13.13 -31.00 -2.00
C GLU A 45 -13.84 -30.41 -3.23
N PRO A 46 -14.67 -31.21 -3.96
CA PRO A 46 -15.42 -30.74 -5.11
C PRO A 46 -16.32 -29.58 -4.73
N ARG A 47 -16.22 -28.48 -5.49
CA ARG A 47 -17.05 -27.29 -5.32
C ARG A 47 -17.05 -26.45 -6.59
N PHE A 48 -17.96 -25.49 -6.65
CA PHE A 48 -17.87 -24.39 -7.59
C PHE A 48 -16.70 -23.47 -7.23
N ILE A 49 -15.85 -23.16 -8.22
CA ILE A 49 -14.69 -22.25 -8.07
C ILE A 49 -14.78 -21.02 -8.99
N GLY A 50 -15.78 -20.97 -9.88
CA GLY A 50 -15.84 -19.99 -10.97
C GLY A 50 -14.80 -20.26 -12.06
N ASP A 51 -14.45 -19.24 -12.83
CA ASP A 51 -13.31 -19.22 -13.73
C ASP A 51 -11.98 -19.01 -12.99
N MET A 52 -10.89 -19.41 -13.64
CA MET A 52 -9.53 -19.26 -13.14
C MET A 52 -8.59 -19.14 -14.36
N PRO A 53 -7.90 -18.01 -14.55
CA PRO A 53 -7.82 -16.86 -13.66
C PRO A 53 -9.08 -16.00 -13.60
N HIS A 54 -9.50 -15.59 -12.40
CA HIS A 54 -10.59 -14.62 -12.26
C HIS A 54 -10.05 -13.18 -12.12
N THR A 55 -10.27 -12.38 -13.15
CA THR A 55 -9.73 -11.03 -13.30
C THR A 55 -10.16 -10.03 -12.21
N TRP A 56 -11.40 -10.06 -11.70
CA TRP A 56 -11.81 -9.15 -10.61
C TRP A 56 -11.05 -9.37 -9.29
N VAL A 57 -10.61 -10.60 -8.98
CA VAL A 57 -9.82 -10.93 -7.80
C VAL A 57 -8.42 -10.38 -8.00
N GLY A 58 -7.87 -10.52 -9.22
CA GLY A 58 -6.62 -9.89 -9.64
C GLY A 58 -6.69 -8.36 -9.51
N SER A 59 -7.76 -7.73 -9.98
CA SER A 59 -7.97 -6.28 -9.82
C SER A 59 -8.07 -5.87 -8.34
N ASP A 60 -8.77 -6.63 -7.52
CA ASP A 60 -8.87 -6.39 -6.08
C ASP A 60 -7.52 -6.58 -5.37
N PHE A 61 -6.69 -7.53 -5.81
CA PHE A 61 -5.31 -7.71 -5.36
C PHE A 61 -4.45 -6.50 -5.72
N ILE A 62 -4.45 -6.08 -6.99
CA ILE A 62 -3.70 -4.91 -7.46
C ILE A 62 -4.11 -3.68 -6.66
N ARG A 63 -5.41 -3.45 -6.47
CA ARG A 63 -5.91 -2.32 -5.67
C ARG A 63 -5.43 -2.38 -4.21
N ALA A 64 -5.43 -3.57 -3.59
CA ALA A 64 -4.94 -3.73 -2.23
C ALA A 64 -3.42 -3.50 -2.12
N VAL A 65 -2.63 -3.95 -3.11
CA VAL A 65 -1.20 -3.66 -3.17
C VAL A 65 -0.95 -2.17 -3.34
N LEU A 66 -1.69 -1.50 -4.22
CA LEU A 66 -1.59 -0.05 -4.39
C LEU A 66 -1.90 0.69 -3.09
N ASP A 67 -2.96 0.29 -2.36
CA ASP A 67 -3.30 0.88 -1.06
C ASP A 67 -2.17 0.70 -0.02
N LEU A 68 -1.26 -0.29 -0.15
CA LEU A 68 -0.09 -0.38 0.73
C LEU A 68 0.85 0.82 0.53
N PHE A 69 1.02 1.23 -0.73
CA PHE A 69 1.96 2.29 -1.12
C PHE A 69 1.34 3.67 -1.05
N VAL A 70 0.13 3.85 -1.60
CA VAL A 70 -0.59 5.13 -1.61
C VAL A 70 -2.09 4.88 -1.64
N PHE A 71 -2.84 5.61 -0.83
CA PHE A 71 -4.28 5.71 -1.00
C PHE A 71 -4.81 7.12 -0.76
N ALA A 72 -5.90 7.46 -1.43
CA ALA A 72 -6.59 8.72 -1.21
C ALA A 72 -7.60 8.61 -0.07
N ASP A 73 -7.61 9.64 0.76
CA ASP A 73 -8.73 10.00 1.62
C ASP A 73 -9.50 11.12 0.93
N ALA A 74 -10.59 10.73 0.25
CA ALA A 74 -11.39 11.65 -0.53
C ALA A 74 -12.15 12.66 0.33
N GLU A 75 -12.43 12.33 1.59
CA GLU A 75 -13.17 13.21 2.51
C GLU A 75 -12.30 14.39 2.93
N ASN A 76 -11.05 14.13 3.29
CA ASN A 76 -10.11 15.17 3.72
C ASN A 76 -9.26 15.76 2.59
N GLY A 77 -9.35 15.21 1.37
CA GLY A 77 -8.56 15.70 0.24
C GLY A 77 -7.08 15.30 0.32
N SER A 78 -6.75 14.25 1.06
CA SER A 78 -5.37 13.89 1.42
C SER A 78 -4.88 12.63 0.72
N LEU A 79 -3.55 12.49 0.59
CA LEU A 79 -2.91 11.25 0.15
C LEU A 79 -2.11 10.62 1.29
N PHE A 80 -2.47 9.40 1.66
CA PHE A 80 -1.66 8.58 2.57
C PHE A 80 -0.50 7.97 1.81
N ILE A 81 0.72 8.13 2.32
CA ILE A 81 1.95 7.60 1.73
C ILE A 81 2.53 6.51 2.63
N GLY A 82 2.73 5.31 2.06
CA GLY A 82 3.42 4.20 2.70
C GLY A 82 2.70 3.59 3.91
N ALA A 83 1.38 3.79 4.04
CA ALA A 83 0.59 3.33 5.19
C ALA A 83 0.63 1.80 5.40
N GLY A 84 0.78 1.03 4.33
CA GLY A 84 0.86 -0.42 4.37
C GLY A 84 2.28 -0.98 4.31
N LEU A 85 3.32 -0.16 4.48
CA LEU A 85 4.71 -0.60 4.30
C LEU A 85 5.36 -0.92 5.65
N PRO A 86 5.87 -2.16 5.83
CA PRO A 86 6.54 -2.55 7.06
C PRO A 86 7.92 -1.87 7.16
N ARG A 87 8.34 -1.55 8.39
CA ARG A 87 9.55 -0.74 8.63
C ARG A 87 10.81 -1.35 8.01
N ASN A 88 10.93 -2.67 7.99
CA ASN A 88 12.07 -3.36 7.40
C ASN A 88 12.22 -3.12 5.88
N TRP A 89 11.18 -2.69 5.18
CA TRP A 89 11.28 -2.34 3.75
C TRP A 89 12.03 -1.03 3.49
N PHE A 90 12.20 -0.17 4.51
CA PHE A 90 12.99 1.05 4.38
C PHE A 90 14.49 0.80 4.56
N GLN A 91 14.90 -0.39 5.02
CA GLN A 91 16.31 -0.71 5.26
C GLN A 91 17.08 -0.92 3.95
N GLY A 92 18.39 -0.66 3.98
CA GLY A 92 19.28 -0.84 2.82
C GLY A 92 18.94 0.13 1.69
N ALA A 93 18.55 -0.40 0.53
CA ALA A 93 18.16 0.43 -0.63
C ALA A 93 16.81 1.15 -0.43
N GLY A 94 16.01 0.72 0.56
CA GLY A 94 14.65 1.21 0.76
C GLY A 94 13.72 0.83 -0.38
N ILE A 95 12.73 1.69 -0.61
CA ILE A 95 11.71 1.53 -1.67
C ILE A 95 11.72 2.71 -2.63
N ARG A 96 11.21 2.46 -3.83
CA ARG A 96 10.92 3.50 -4.82
C ARG A 96 9.60 3.19 -5.52
N VAL A 97 8.72 4.19 -5.56
CA VAL A 97 7.46 4.20 -6.31
C VAL A 97 7.59 5.26 -7.40
N GLN A 98 7.19 4.92 -8.63
CA GLN A 98 7.29 5.81 -9.78
C GLN A 98 5.95 5.87 -10.51
N GLY A 99 5.54 7.07 -10.88
CA GLY A 99 4.43 7.29 -11.80
C GLY A 99 3.07 6.84 -11.29
N LEU A 100 2.87 6.80 -9.97
CA LEU A 100 1.61 6.29 -9.43
C LEU A 100 0.52 7.36 -9.59
N ARG A 101 -0.50 7.04 -10.37
CA ARG A 101 -1.62 7.94 -10.62
C ARG A 101 -2.60 7.94 -9.45
N THR A 102 -2.95 9.13 -9.00
CA THR A 102 -3.93 9.36 -7.93
C THR A 102 -5.01 10.34 -8.39
N PRO A 103 -6.12 10.49 -7.64
CA PRO A 103 -7.11 11.53 -7.91
C PRO A 103 -6.54 12.97 -7.90
N TYR A 104 -5.38 13.20 -7.28
CA TYR A 104 -4.74 14.52 -7.15
C TYR A 104 -3.52 14.70 -8.08
N GLY A 105 -3.33 13.78 -9.03
CA GLY A 105 -2.21 13.78 -9.96
C GLY A 105 -1.26 12.60 -9.73
N GLU A 106 -0.15 12.62 -10.45
CA GLU A 106 0.89 11.60 -10.33
C GLU A 106 1.76 11.85 -9.10
N VAL A 107 2.11 10.78 -8.38
CA VAL A 107 3.07 10.80 -7.28
C VAL A 107 4.14 9.75 -7.51
N SER A 108 5.40 10.15 -7.31
CA SER A 108 6.55 9.28 -7.19
C SER A 108 7.20 9.54 -5.84
N TYR A 109 7.83 8.53 -5.24
CA TYR A 109 8.63 8.75 -4.05
C TYR A 109 9.69 7.68 -3.86
N ALA A 110 10.75 8.05 -3.15
CA ALA A 110 11.68 7.12 -2.54
C ALA A 110 11.59 7.22 -1.03
N ALA A 111 11.68 6.08 -0.34
CA ALA A 111 11.73 6.07 1.13
C ALA A 111 12.80 5.09 1.61
N ARG A 112 13.68 5.54 2.51
CA ARG A 112 14.74 4.72 3.10
C ARG A 112 15.09 5.14 4.52
N GLU A 113 15.60 4.22 5.31
CA GLU A 113 16.14 4.46 6.64
C GLU A 113 17.60 4.90 6.55
N GLU A 114 17.91 6.07 7.09
CA GLU A 114 19.23 6.71 7.08
C GLU A 114 19.47 7.42 8.43
N GLY A 115 20.53 7.03 9.14
CA GLY A 115 20.87 7.67 10.44
C GLY A 115 19.80 7.51 11.52
N GLY A 116 19.04 6.40 11.50
CA GLY A 116 17.93 6.15 12.43
C GLY A 116 16.62 6.83 12.02
N GLN A 117 16.61 7.56 10.90
CA GLN A 117 15.45 8.29 10.40
C GLN A 117 14.97 7.74 9.07
N VAL A 118 13.65 7.70 8.86
CA VAL A 118 13.09 7.45 7.53
C VAL A 118 13.10 8.75 6.75
N ARG A 119 13.86 8.78 5.65
CA ARG A 119 13.83 9.87 4.68
C ARG A 119 12.88 9.50 3.55
N VAL A 120 11.94 10.41 3.25
CA VAL A 120 11.02 10.31 2.12
C VAL A 120 11.25 11.48 1.19
N ASP A 121 11.59 11.19 -0.06
CA ASP A 121 11.70 12.19 -1.11
C ASP A 121 10.50 12.01 -2.05
N LEU A 122 9.52 12.91 -1.97
CA LEU A 122 8.31 12.94 -2.80
C LEU A 122 8.54 13.79 -4.06
N GLU A 123 7.99 13.32 -5.16
CA GLU A 123 7.91 14.04 -6.43
C GLU A 123 6.48 13.97 -6.95
N GLY A 124 5.97 15.10 -7.44
CA GLY A 124 4.61 15.15 -7.96
C GLY A 124 4.30 16.47 -8.66
N SER A 125 3.29 16.42 -9.53
CA SER A 125 2.83 17.59 -10.27
C SER A 125 2.05 18.58 -9.40
N THR A 126 1.40 18.08 -8.35
CA THR A 126 0.40 18.82 -7.57
C THR A 126 0.38 18.35 -6.13
N MET A 127 0.29 19.29 -5.19
CA MET A 127 0.03 19.02 -3.80
C MET A 127 -1.45 18.62 -3.62
N PRO A 128 -1.79 17.52 -2.93
CA PRO A 128 -3.17 17.24 -2.56
C PRO A 128 -3.74 18.39 -1.71
N PRO A 129 -5.03 18.75 -1.85
CA PRO A 129 -5.63 19.84 -1.06
C PRO A 129 -5.48 19.68 0.46
N GLY A 130 -5.60 18.44 0.95
CA GLY A 130 -5.40 18.06 2.35
C GLY A 130 -3.99 17.57 2.66
N GLY A 131 -3.04 17.73 1.74
CA GLY A 131 -1.63 17.36 1.89
C GLY A 131 -1.35 15.85 1.88
N TYR A 132 -0.06 15.53 2.12
CA TYR A 132 0.41 14.16 2.29
C TYR A 132 0.33 13.74 3.77
N VAL A 133 -0.15 12.52 4.01
CA VAL A 133 -0.31 11.94 5.34
C VAL A 133 0.57 10.71 5.46
N PHE A 134 1.25 10.58 6.59
CA PHE A 134 2.14 9.46 6.88
C PHE A 134 1.62 8.67 8.08
N PRO A 135 1.69 7.32 8.04
CA PRO A 135 1.22 6.48 9.13
C PRO A 135 2.04 6.72 10.41
N PRO A 136 1.45 6.49 11.59
CA PRO A 136 2.17 6.54 12.87
C PRO A 136 3.41 5.66 12.93
N SER A 137 3.46 4.55 12.19
CA SER A 137 4.65 3.68 12.07
C SER A 137 5.88 4.38 11.51
N LEU A 138 5.70 5.54 10.86
CA LEU A 138 6.76 6.42 10.38
C LEU A 138 6.92 7.69 11.24
N LYS A 139 5.99 7.97 12.18
CA LYS A 139 6.03 9.21 12.98
C LYS A 139 7.09 9.11 14.09
N GLY A 140 7.91 10.15 14.20
CA GLY A 140 8.96 10.31 15.22
C GLY A 140 10.37 10.51 14.64
N ASP A 141 10.60 9.99 13.43
CA ASP A 141 11.91 9.90 12.79
C ASP A 141 11.82 10.17 11.27
N LEU A 142 10.84 10.97 10.83
CA LEU A 142 10.52 11.19 9.42
C LEU A 142 11.08 12.53 8.92
N LYS A 143 11.84 12.50 7.83
CA LYS A 143 12.22 13.69 7.04
C LYS A 143 11.60 13.60 5.66
N VAL A 144 10.81 14.61 5.29
CA VAL A 144 10.11 14.64 4.01
C VAL A 144 10.60 15.80 3.18
N THR A 145 10.87 15.54 1.91
CA THR A 145 11.00 16.58 0.88
C THR A 145 9.91 16.40 -0.16
N PHE A 146 9.47 17.50 -0.77
CA PHE A 146 8.58 17.51 -1.92
C PHE A 146 9.22 18.35 -3.03
N ASN A 147 9.48 17.74 -4.18
CA ASN A 147 10.17 18.36 -5.31
C ASN A 147 11.50 19.04 -4.93
N GLY A 148 12.22 18.46 -3.95
CA GLY A 148 13.52 18.95 -3.47
C GLY A 148 13.46 19.87 -2.25
N ASP A 149 12.29 20.43 -1.93
CA ASP A 149 12.12 21.35 -0.80
C ASP A 149 11.64 20.59 0.45
N PRO A 150 12.10 20.96 1.67
CA PRO A 150 11.57 20.38 2.90
C PRO A 150 10.05 20.58 3.02
N LEU A 151 9.32 19.51 3.33
CA LEU A 151 7.88 19.54 3.58
C LEU A 151 7.63 19.40 5.08
N ASP A 152 7.00 20.42 5.68
CA ASP A 152 6.59 20.35 7.08
C ASP A 152 5.35 19.44 7.20
N ILE A 153 5.52 18.34 7.92
CA ILE A 153 4.46 17.37 8.15
C ILE A 153 3.68 17.79 9.38
N HIS A 154 2.67 18.64 9.18
CA HIS A 154 1.69 18.90 10.22
C HIS A 154 1.02 17.58 10.60
N GLY A 155 1.22 17.18 11.85
CA GLY A 155 0.78 15.88 12.35
C GLY A 155 -0.72 15.69 12.16
N THR A 156 -1.10 14.91 11.15
CA THR A 156 -2.46 14.45 10.97
C THR A 156 -2.53 13.00 11.43
N THR A 157 -3.10 12.80 12.60
CA THR A 157 -4.02 11.68 12.78
C THR A 157 -5.30 12.30 13.36
N PRO A 158 -6.50 11.79 13.05
CA PRO A 158 -7.62 11.95 13.98
C PRO A 158 -7.26 11.49 15.39
#